data_AF-L9Y146-F1
#
_entry.id   AF-L9Y146-F1
#
_cell.length_a   1.000
_cell.length_b   1.000
_cell.length_c   1.000
_cell.angle_alpha   90.00
_cell.angle_beta   90.00
_cell.angle_gamma   90.00
#
_symmetry.space_group_name_H-M   'P 1'
#
loop_
_entity.id
_entity.type
_entity.pdbx_description
1 polymer ?
#
loop_
_entity_poly.entity_id
_entity_poly.type
_entity_poly.pdbx_seq_one_letter_code
_entity_poly.pdbx_strand_id
1 'polypeptide(L)'
;MTSIRDLLGETLGVGETYRLRLEERDGTLVAEHPNEASPMDIAVVGGLHRLDERPPPEPVAVEIVGRVVDDRIAGRVVDVDEDGAGPRNATDSDQKAADR
;
A
#
# COMPACT_ATOMS: atom_id res chain seq x y z
N MET A 1 14.36 -3.11 -27.63
CA MET A 1 15.42 -3.67 -26.78
C MET A 1 15.01 -3.37 -25.35
N THR A 2 14.43 -4.33 -24.65
CA THR A 2 14.17 -4.24 -23.21
C THR A 2 15.44 -4.66 -22.49
N SER A 3 16.02 -3.75 -21.71
CA SER A 3 17.18 -4.05 -20.88
C SER A 3 16.78 -4.98 -19.74
N ILE A 4 17.71 -5.77 -19.20
CA ILE A 4 17.50 -6.55 -17.96
C ILE A 4 17.01 -5.65 -16.80
N ARG A 5 17.39 -4.38 -16.80
CA ARG A 5 16.86 -3.36 -15.87
C ARG A 5 15.38 -3.02 -16.10
N ASP A 6 14.91 -3.07 -17.34
CA ASP A 6 13.50 -2.81 -17.68
C ASP A 6 12.62 -4.02 -17.32
N LEU A 7 13.13 -5.23 -17.57
CA LEU A 7 12.46 -6.48 -17.16
C LEU A 7 12.32 -6.58 -15.64
N LEU A 8 13.34 -6.17 -14.87
CA LEU A 8 13.23 -6.10 -13.41
C LEU A 8 12.27 -5.00 -12.98
N GLY A 9 12.25 -3.84 -13.65
CA GLY A 9 11.27 -2.78 -13.36
C GLY A 9 9.81 -3.24 -13.51
N GLU A 10 9.51 -3.97 -14.57
CA GLU A 10 8.18 -4.56 -14.82
C GLU A 10 7.87 -5.73 -13.88
N THR A 11 8.87 -6.57 -13.55
CA THR A 11 8.65 -7.75 -12.67
C THR A 11 8.47 -7.35 -11.20
N LEU A 12 9.08 -6.24 -10.80
CA LEU A 12 9.04 -5.72 -9.43
C LEU A 12 7.93 -4.68 -9.22
N GLY A 13 7.12 -4.35 -10.23
CA GLY A 13 6.02 -3.40 -10.12
C GLY A 13 6.44 -1.99 -9.71
N VAL A 14 7.59 -1.50 -10.20
CA VAL A 14 8.10 -0.17 -9.82
C VAL A 14 7.13 0.93 -10.28
N GLY A 15 6.75 1.80 -9.34
CA GLY A 15 5.73 2.85 -9.55
C GLY A 15 4.30 2.36 -9.36
N GLU A 16 4.09 1.06 -9.12
CA GLU A 16 2.78 0.52 -8.77
C GLU A 16 2.55 0.59 -7.26
N THR A 17 1.27 0.69 -6.90
CA THR A 17 0.81 0.76 -5.52
C THR A 17 0.01 -0.48 -5.17
N TYR A 18 0.38 -1.12 -4.07
CA TYR A 18 -0.25 -2.35 -3.59
C TYR A 18 -0.76 -2.19 -2.16
N ARG A 19 -1.90 -2.82 -1.86
CA ARG A 19 -2.42 -2.98 -0.50
C ARG A 19 -1.68 -4.13 0.17
N LEU A 20 -0.82 -3.82 1.13
CA LEU A 20 0.06 -4.79 1.75
C LEU A 20 -0.09 -4.77 3.27
N ARG A 21 -0.13 -5.96 3.86
CA ARG A 21 -0.02 -6.12 5.31
C ARG A 21 1.45 -5.99 5.69
N LEU A 22 1.75 -5.08 6.60
CA LEU A 22 3.11 -4.86 7.08
C LEU A 22 3.38 -5.70 8.32
N GLU A 23 4.58 -6.26 8.38
CA GLU A 23 5.13 -6.93 9.54
C GLU A 23 6.42 -6.24 9.95
N GLU A 24 6.74 -6.22 11.25
CA GLU A 24 8.04 -5.74 11.70
C GLU A 24 9.04 -6.90 11.72
N ARG A 25 10.13 -6.76 10.96
CA ARG A 25 11.27 -7.68 10.99
C ARG A 25 12.56 -6.87 11.12
N ASP A 26 13.38 -7.20 12.11
CA ASP A 26 14.65 -6.51 12.39
C ASP A 26 14.51 -4.98 12.56
N GLY A 27 13.40 -4.52 13.15
CA GLY A 27 13.10 -3.09 13.34
C GLY A 27 12.69 -2.35 12.06
N THR A 28 12.49 -3.07 10.95
CA THR A 28 12.03 -2.55 9.66
C THR A 28 10.65 -3.12 9.34
N LEU A 29 9.75 -2.26 8.84
CA LEU A 29 8.47 -2.73 8.33
C LEU A 29 8.69 -3.38 6.96
N VAL A 30 8.28 -4.63 6.84
CA VAL A 30 8.37 -5.42 5.62
C VAL A 30 7.00 -5.96 5.23
N ALA A 31 6.81 -6.25 3.96
CA ALA A 31 5.63 -6.91 3.43
C ALA A 31 6.04 -7.99 2.44
N GLU A 32 5.25 -9.05 2.38
CA GLU A 32 5.37 -10.04 1.32
C GLU A 32 5.02 -9.40 -0.02
N HIS A 33 5.74 -9.81 -1.07
CA HIS A 33 5.48 -9.30 -2.40
C HIS A 33 4.21 -9.95 -2.97
N PRO A 34 3.27 -9.18 -3.55
CA PRO A 34 1.99 -9.72 -4.04
C PRO A 34 2.18 -10.69 -5.22
N ASN A 35 3.27 -10.55 -5.96
CA ASN A 35 3.73 -11.57 -6.90
C ASN A 35 4.53 -12.66 -6.14
N GLU A 36 3.92 -13.83 -5.96
CA GLU A 36 4.55 -15.00 -5.31
C GLU A 36 5.81 -15.50 -6.05
N ALA A 37 5.97 -15.17 -7.33
CA ALA A 37 7.19 -15.50 -8.08
C ALA A 37 8.34 -14.50 -7.83
N SER A 38 8.08 -13.40 -7.11
CA SER A 38 9.13 -12.46 -6.73
C SER A 38 10.01 -13.07 -5.64
N PRO A 39 11.33 -13.15 -5.85
CA PRO A 39 12.25 -13.66 -4.84
C PRO A 39 12.53 -12.66 -3.70
N MET A 40 11.90 -11.48 -3.71
CA MET A 40 12.20 -10.38 -2.79
C MET A 40 10.95 -9.84 -2.09
N ASP A 41 11.04 -9.69 -0.77
CA ASP A 41 10.08 -8.96 0.05
C ASP A 41 10.18 -7.45 -0.19
N ILE A 42 9.15 -6.72 0.25
CA ILE A 42 9.08 -5.26 0.18
C ILE A 42 9.44 -4.66 1.54
N ALA A 43 10.48 -3.81 1.61
CA ALA A 43 10.87 -3.06 2.80
C ALA A 43 10.32 -1.63 2.76
N VAL A 44 9.47 -1.27 3.71
CA VAL A 44 8.86 0.06 3.81
C VAL A 44 9.83 1.03 4.49
N VAL A 45 10.40 1.90 3.67
CA VAL A 45 11.49 2.81 4.08
C VAL A 45 11.09 4.29 3.97
N GLY A 46 9.84 4.56 3.57
CA GLY A 46 9.28 5.90 3.42
C GLY A 46 7.79 5.94 3.76
N GLY A 47 7.27 7.13 4.02
CA GLY A 47 5.84 7.30 4.34
C GLY A 47 5.42 6.84 5.74
N LEU A 48 6.38 6.35 6.55
CA LEU A 48 6.13 5.83 7.89
C LEU A 48 5.50 6.83 8.88
N HIS A 49 5.57 8.13 8.59
CA HIS A 49 4.92 9.19 9.40
C HIS A 49 3.38 9.19 9.26
N ARG A 50 2.85 8.47 8.26
CA ARG A 50 1.40 8.30 8.05
C ARG A 50 0.84 7.14 8.86
N LEU A 51 1.71 6.28 9.38
CA LEU A 51 1.33 5.14 10.20
C LEU A 51 1.18 5.60 11.65
N ASP A 52 -0.03 5.47 12.20
CA ASP A 52 -0.29 5.72 13.61
C ASP A 52 0.30 4.61 14.50
N GLU A 53 0.35 3.38 13.99
CA GLU A 53 0.91 2.20 14.67
C GLU A 53 1.98 1.51 13.80
N ARG A 54 2.97 0.89 14.45
CA ARG A 54 4.06 0.16 13.78
C ARG A 54 4.29 -1.20 14.46
N PRO A 55 3.95 -2.32 13.80
CA PRO A 55 3.27 -2.42 12.50
C PRO A 55 1.79 -1.98 12.57
N PRO A 56 1.21 -1.44 11.49
CA PRO A 56 -0.22 -1.15 11.42
C PRO A 56 -1.05 -2.46 11.50
N PRO A 57 -2.21 -2.45 12.18
CA PRO A 57 -3.08 -3.62 12.28
C PRO A 57 -3.73 -3.99 10.93
N GLU A 58 -3.90 -3.01 10.05
CA GLU A 58 -4.58 -3.14 8.77
C GLU A 58 -3.64 -3.04 7.56
N PRO A 59 -4.02 -3.61 6.39
CA PRO A 59 -3.27 -3.45 5.15
C PRO A 59 -3.25 -1.99 4.65
N VAL A 60 -2.06 -1.48 4.37
CA VAL A 60 -1.84 -0.09 3.92
C VAL A 60 -1.41 -0.05 2.46
N ALA A 61 -1.60 1.08 1.79
CA ALA A 61 -1.16 1.27 0.41
C ALA A 61 0.33 1.64 0.36
N VAL A 62 1.11 0.80 -0.31
CA VAL A 62 2.55 0.94 -0.47
C VAL A 62 2.90 1.05 -1.95
N GLU A 63 3.57 2.13 -2.31
CA GLU A 63 4.14 2.34 -3.64
C GLU A 63 5.57 1.77 -3.70
N ILE A 64 5.88 1.01 -4.74
CA ILE A 64 7.22 0.45 -4.96
C ILE A 64 8.12 1.50 -5.63
N VAL A 65 9.21 1.89 -4.97
CA VAL A 65 10.02 3.06 -5.38
C VAL A 65 11.20 2.72 -6.31
N GLY A 66 11.36 1.45 -6.71
CA GLY A 66 12.39 1.04 -7.68
C GLY A 66 13.83 1.09 -7.18
N ARG A 67 14.03 0.98 -5.86
CA ARG A 67 15.35 0.84 -5.22
C ARG A 67 15.37 -0.40 -4.34
N VAL A 68 16.54 -1.01 -4.16
CA VAL A 68 16.74 -2.16 -3.26
C VAL A 68 17.46 -1.71 -2.00
N VAL A 69 17.00 -2.15 -0.83
CA VAL A 69 17.55 -1.88 0.49
C VAL A 69 17.56 -3.20 1.27
N ASP A 70 18.72 -3.60 1.80
CA ASP A 70 18.88 -4.84 2.58
C ASP A 70 18.27 -6.08 1.91
N ASP A 71 18.61 -6.28 0.63
CA ASP A 71 18.11 -7.37 -0.24
C ASP A 71 16.58 -7.39 -0.47
N ARG A 72 15.89 -6.29 -0.10
CA ARG A 72 14.44 -6.10 -0.29
C ARG A 72 14.15 -4.92 -1.18
N ILE A 73 12.99 -4.93 -1.82
CA ILE A 73 12.56 -3.81 -2.66
C ILE A 73 11.98 -2.73 -1.76
N ALA A 74 12.44 -1.50 -1.92
CA ALA A 74 11.92 -0.40 -1.15
C ALA A 74 10.48 -0.06 -1.55
N GLY A 75 9.63 0.06 -0.54
CA GLY A 75 8.30 0.61 -0.60
C GLY A 75 8.16 1.92 0.18
N ARG A 76 7.14 2.70 -0.17
CA ARG A 76 6.73 3.91 0.54
C ARG A 76 5.23 3.84 0.84
N VAL A 77 4.84 4.08 2.09
CA VAL A 77 3.42 4.25 2.43
C VAL A 77 2.89 5.52 1.77
N VAL A 78 1.89 5.34 0.91
CA VAL A 78 1.18 6.42 0.22
C VAL A 78 -0.24 6.58 0.74
N ASP A 79 -0.80 5.56 1.37
CA ASP A 79 -2.12 5.65 2.01
C ASP A 79 -2.22 4.65 3.16
N VAL A 80 -3.03 4.98 4.16
CA VAL A 80 -3.34 4.12 5.31
C VAL A 80 -4.83 3.82 5.43
N ASP A 81 -5.65 4.40 4.54
CA ASP A 81 -7.10 4.31 4.64
C ASP A 81 -7.58 2.84 4.64
N GLU A 82 -8.38 2.51 5.65
CA GLU A 82 -9.29 1.37 5.72
C GLU A 82 -9.99 1.17 4.37
N ASP A 83 -10.28 -0.08 4.02
CA ASP A 83 -11.12 -0.46 2.87
C ASP A 83 -12.14 0.61 2.49
N GLY A 84 -12.25 0.92 1.18
CA GLY A 84 -13.09 1.99 0.62
C GLY A 84 -14.57 1.90 1.02
N ALA A 85 -14.87 2.30 2.25
CA ALA A 85 -16.15 2.31 2.90
C ALA A 85 -16.19 3.46 3.92
N GLY A 86 -15.63 4.62 3.56
CA GLY A 86 -16.13 5.87 4.12
C GLY A 86 -17.66 5.89 3.95
N PRO A 87 -18.45 6.10 5.01
CA PRO A 87 -19.89 5.99 4.93
C PRO A 87 -20.36 7.04 3.93
N ARG A 88 -21.01 6.62 2.85
CA ARG A 88 -21.88 7.50 2.07
C ARG A 88 -23.11 7.79 2.94
N ASN A 89 -22.86 8.57 3.98
CA ASN A 89 -23.86 9.21 4.80
C ASN A 89 -24.32 10.43 3.99
N ALA A 90 -25.17 10.19 3.00
CA ALA A 90 -26.09 11.21 2.53
C ALA A 90 -27.35 11.06 3.39
N THR A 91 -27.25 11.60 4.60
CA THR A 91 -28.41 11.95 5.42
C THR A 91 -29.07 13.21 4.83
N ASP A 92 -30.38 13.32 5.06
CA ASP A 92 -31.31 14.41 4.71
C ASP A 92 -31.76 14.52 3.24
N SER A 93 -33.06 14.57 2.91
CA SER A 93 -34.16 15.16 3.69
C SER A 93 -35.43 14.33 3.68
N ASP A 94 -35.89 14.06 4.89
CA ASP A 94 -37.30 14.06 5.25
C ASP A 94 -37.94 15.38 4.74
N GLN A 95 -38.71 15.31 3.65
CA GLN A 95 -39.63 16.38 3.26
C GLN A 95 -41.06 15.83 3.20
N LYS A 96 -41.55 15.49 4.38
CA LYS A 96 -42.87 15.88 4.90
C LYS A 96 -43.84 16.58 3.91
N ALA A 97 -44.95 15.87 3.69
CA ALA A 97 -46.33 16.34 3.59
C ALA A 97 -46.86 17.01 2.30
N ALA A 98 -48.02 16.45 1.91
CA ALA A 98 -49.19 17.09 1.33
C ALA A 98 -49.08 17.61 -0.11
N ASP A 99 -49.74 16.92 -1.05
CA ASP A 99 -50.98 17.49 -1.62
C ASP A 99 -51.82 16.41 -2.33
N ARG A 100 -53.12 16.46 -2.02
CA ARG A 100 -54.33 15.97 -2.72
C ARG A 100 -54.41 14.59 -3.36
#